data_AF-A0ABD2T831-F1
#
_entry.id   AF-A0ABD2T831-F1
#
_cell.length_a   1.000
_cell.length_b   1.000
_cell.length_c   1.000
_cell.angle_alpha   90.00
_cell.angle_beta   90.00
_cell.angle_gamma   90.00
#
_symmetry.space_group_name_H-M   'P 1'
#
loop_
_entity.id
_entity.type
_entity.pdbx_description
1 polymer ?
#
loop_
_entity_poly.entity_id
_entity_poly.type
_entity_poly.pdbx_seq_one_letter_code
_entity_poly.pdbx_strand_id
1 'polypeptide(L)'
;MGDVATKDAFDWIATEPPILVASGIIARLLNDLVSHEIEQERGDATSGIECYMNEYGVTKEKAHMEIRKIIANYWKDLNEDYLKHIVVIPRVLLMVMLNLTRTAEFVYKDEDAYSFSNNNLK
;
A
#
# COMPACT_ATOMS: atom_id res chain seq x y z
N MET A 1 -14.22 -16.48 3.94
CA MET A 1 -13.30 -16.54 5.10
C MET A 1 -13.76 -17.55 6.16
N GLY A 2 -15.06 -17.82 6.33
CA GLY A 2 -15.59 -19.03 6.99
C GLY A 2 -14.88 -19.40 8.29
N ASP A 3 -14.56 -20.69 8.46
CA ASP A 3 -13.94 -21.27 9.65
C ASP A 3 -12.52 -20.76 9.96
N VAL A 4 -11.92 -19.98 9.05
CA VAL A 4 -10.55 -19.45 9.19
C VAL A 4 -10.52 -18.09 9.87
N ALA A 5 -11.65 -17.39 9.95
CA ALA A 5 -11.80 -16.13 10.67
C ALA A 5 -11.99 -16.38 12.18
N THR A 6 -11.01 -16.99 12.82
CA THR A 6 -11.02 -17.33 14.25
C THR A 6 -10.62 -16.13 15.11
N LYS A 7 -10.91 -16.19 16.42
CA LYS A 7 -10.43 -15.18 17.37
C LYS A 7 -8.91 -15.01 17.30
N ASP A 8 -8.16 -16.10 17.22
CA ASP A 8 -6.69 -16.05 17.12
C ASP A 8 -6.21 -15.35 15.84
N ALA A 9 -6.94 -15.49 14.73
CA ALA A 9 -6.64 -14.76 13.50
C ALA A 9 -6.86 -13.24 13.66
N PHE A 10 -7.93 -12.85 14.35
CA PHE A 10 -8.20 -11.45 14.67
C PHE A 10 -7.19 -10.89 15.69
N ASP A 11 -6.83 -11.65 16.70
CA ASP A 11 -5.81 -11.26 17.69
C ASP A 11 -4.45 -11.09 17.00
N TRP A 12 -4.10 -11.98 16.06
CA TRP A 12 -2.86 -11.88 15.28
C TRP A 12 -2.83 -10.65 14.37
N ILE A 13 -3.89 -10.39 13.59
CA ILE A 13 -3.89 -9.22 12.70
C ILE A 13 -3.90 -7.91 13.49
N ALA A 14 -4.50 -7.90 14.69
CA ALA A 14 -4.50 -6.76 15.59
C ALA A 14 -3.12 -6.45 16.20
N THR A 15 -2.14 -7.35 16.12
CA THR A 15 -0.74 -7.03 16.45
C THR A 15 -0.03 -6.27 15.34
N GLU A 16 -0.71 -5.93 14.25
CA GLU A 16 -0.16 -5.26 13.07
C GLU A 16 1.10 -5.96 12.53
N PRO A 17 0.98 -7.22 12.07
CA PRO A 17 2.14 -7.98 11.61
C PRO A 17 2.83 -7.24 10.43
N PRO A 18 4.15 -7.41 10.24
CA PRO A 18 4.89 -6.67 9.22
C PRO A 18 4.30 -6.76 7.81
N ILE A 19 3.77 -7.91 7.41
CA ILE A 19 3.04 -8.09 6.14
C ILE A 19 1.83 -7.14 5.99
N LEU A 20 1.09 -6.86 7.06
CA LEU A 20 -0.03 -5.91 7.06
C LEU A 20 0.48 -4.49 6.90
N VAL A 21 1.49 -4.12 7.69
CA VAL A 21 2.08 -2.78 7.67
C VAL A 21 2.68 -2.48 6.30
N ALA A 22 3.45 -3.43 5.73
CA ALA A 22 4.01 -3.29 4.39
C ALA A 22 2.93 -3.14 3.32
N SER A 23 1.85 -3.93 3.39
CA SER A 23 0.71 -3.82 2.49
C SER A 23 0.06 -2.42 2.56
N GLY A 24 -0.18 -1.91 3.77
CA GLY A 24 -0.76 -0.59 3.99
C GLY A 24 0.13 0.55 3.46
N ILE A 25 1.44 0.48 3.72
CA ILE A 25 2.39 1.49 3.25
C ILE A 25 2.47 1.49 1.72
N ILE A 26 2.56 0.33 1.09
CA ILE A 26 2.57 0.24 -0.38
C ILE A 26 1.29 0.86 -0.96
N ALA A 27 0.12 0.46 -0.45
CA ALA A 27 -1.16 0.96 -0.95
C ALA A 27 -1.28 2.49 -0.79
N ARG A 28 -0.84 3.03 0.36
CA ARG A 28 -0.82 4.48 0.63
C ARG A 28 0.11 5.21 -0.34
N LEU A 29 1.35 4.78 -0.47
CA LEU A 29 2.32 5.47 -1.32
C LEU A 29 1.99 5.38 -2.81
N LEU A 30 1.36 4.29 -3.27
CA LEU A 30 0.86 4.17 -4.63
C LEU A 30 -0.27 5.17 -4.91
N ASN A 31 -1.22 5.31 -3.98
CA ASN A 31 -2.27 6.31 -4.07
C ASN A 31 -1.64 7.71 -4.13
N ASP A 32 -0.83 8.08 -3.13
CA ASP A 32 -0.21 9.40 -3.04
C ASP A 32 0.64 9.75 -4.29
N LEU A 33 1.33 8.79 -4.91
CA LEU A 33 2.09 9.02 -6.16
C LEU A 33 1.22 9.50 -7.33
N VAL A 34 -0.04 9.11 -7.35
CA VAL A 34 -0.95 9.31 -8.49
C VAL A 34 -1.97 10.40 -8.20
N SER A 35 -2.44 10.52 -6.96
CA SER A 35 -3.42 11.51 -6.55
C SER A 35 -2.83 12.83 -6.06
N HIS A 36 -1.50 12.93 -5.87
CA HIS A 36 -0.83 14.11 -5.25
C HIS A 36 -1.34 15.47 -5.75
N GLU A 37 -1.37 15.69 -7.08
CA GLU A 37 -1.78 16.98 -7.63
C GLU A 37 -3.26 17.29 -7.33
N ILE A 38 -4.12 16.30 -7.48
CA ILE A 38 -5.56 16.44 -7.27
C ILE A 38 -5.87 16.66 -5.77
N GLU A 39 -5.15 15.97 -4.89
CA GLU A 39 -5.25 16.15 -3.43
C GLU A 39 -4.85 17.57 -3.02
N GLN A 40 -3.78 18.11 -3.62
CA GLN A 40 -3.37 19.51 -3.41
C GLN A 40 -4.43 20.50 -3.90
N GLU A 41 -4.98 20.30 -5.11
CA GLU A 41 -6.03 21.18 -5.66
C GLU A 41 -7.31 21.18 -4.81
N ARG A 42 -7.65 20.05 -4.21
CA ARG A 42 -8.81 19.91 -3.32
C ARG A 42 -8.59 20.51 -1.93
N GLY A 43 -7.34 20.82 -1.58
CA GLY A 43 -6.97 21.26 -0.24
C GLY A 43 -7.04 20.15 0.80
N ASP A 44 -6.82 18.90 0.38
CA ASP A 44 -6.72 17.76 1.29
C ASP A 44 -5.44 17.87 2.14
N ALA A 45 -5.32 17.04 3.19
CA ALA A 45 -4.10 16.99 4.01
C ALA A 45 -2.86 16.63 3.17
N THR A 46 -1.68 17.04 3.62
CA THR A 46 -0.41 16.81 2.90
C THR A 46 -0.16 15.32 2.67
N SER A 47 -0.03 14.93 1.40
CA SER A 47 0.27 13.55 1.01
C SER A 47 1.72 13.17 1.29
N GLY A 48 2.05 11.88 1.23
CA GLY A 48 3.40 11.39 1.48
C GLY A 48 4.46 12.02 0.56
N ILE A 49 4.09 12.37 -0.67
CA ILE A 49 4.94 13.10 -1.61
C ILE A 49 5.30 14.49 -1.07
N GLU A 50 4.30 15.24 -0.62
CA GLU A 50 4.46 16.60 -0.09
C GLU A 50 5.26 16.59 1.21
N CYS A 51 4.97 15.64 2.10
CA CYS A 51 5.74 15.43 3.33
C CYS A 51 7.22 15.15 3.01
N TYR A 52 7.52 14.28 2.05
CA TYR A 52 8.89 13.96 1.66
C TYR A 52 9.62 15.16 1.06
N MET A 53 8.96 15.94 0.20
CA MET A 53 9.54 17.16 -0.37
C MET A 53 9.90 18.16 0.72
N ASN A 54 8.99 18.40 1.66
CA ASN A 54 9.18 19.36 2.74
C ASN A 54 10.23 18.91 3.77
N GLU A 55 10.26 17.62 4.10
CA GLU A 55 11.23 17.07 5.06
C GLU A 55 12.67 17.12 4.53
N TYR A 56 12.86 16.79 3.24
CA TYR A 56 14.20 16.66 2.65
C TYR A 56 14.60 17.83 1.76
N GLY A 57 13.74 18.81 1.52
CA GLY A 57 14.00 19.96 0.65
C GLY A 57 14.29 19.57 -0.80
N VAL A 58 13.63 18.51 -1.30
CA VAL A 58 13.89 17.93 -2.63
C VAL A 58 12.80 18.29 -3.63
N THR A 59 13.11 18.17 -4.92
CA THR A 59 12.11 18.35 -5.99
C THR A 59 11.06 17.24 -5.97
N LYS A 60 9.90 17.51 -6.57
CA LYS A 60 8.82 16.53 -6.75
C LYS A 60 9.32 15.26 -7.45
N GLU A 61 10.11 15.39 -8.52
CA GLU A 61 10.63 14.25 -9.29
C GLU A 61 11.54 13.38 -8.43
N LYS A 62 12.37 14.01 -7.60
CA LYS A 62 13.25 13.31 -6.66
C LYS A 62 12.43 12.58 -5.59
N ALA A 63 11.41 13.22 -5.02
CA ALA A 63 10.49 12.58 -4.07
C ALA A 63 9.77 11.37 -4.68
N HIS A 64 9.23 11.50 -5.90
CA HIS A 64 8.58 10.39 -6.62
C HIS A 64 9.52 9.21 -6.82
N MET A 65 10.77 9.47 -7.23
CA MET A 65 11.77 8.42 -7.43
C MET A 65 12.12 7.71 -6.11
N GLU A 66 12.32 8.44 -5.02
CA GLU A 66 12.65 7.83 -3.72
C GLU A 66 11.45 7.06 -3.14
N ILE A 67 10.23 7.58 -3.25
CA ILE A 67 9.02 6.87 -2.82
C ILE A 67 8.81 5.57 -3.59
N ARG A 68 9.09 5.54 -4.91
CA ARG A 68 9.07 4.28 -5.69
C ARG A 68 10.10 3.25 -5.18
N LYS A 69 11.27 3.69 -4.70
CA LYS A 69 12.24 2.78 -4.07
C LYS A 69 11.75 2.27 -2.72
N ILE A 70 11.10 3.12 -1.93
CA ILE A 70 10.48 2.73 -0.66
C ILE A 70 9.43 1.65 -0.90
N ILE A 71 8.52 1.85 -1.87
CA ILE A 71 7.53 0.84 -2.30
C ILE A 71 8.23 -0.47 -2.69
N ALA A 72 9.27 -0.41 -3.51
CA ALA A 72 10.00 -1.60 -3.95
C ALA A 72 10.68 -2.35 -2.79
N ASN A 73 11.11 -1.66 -1.73
CA ASN A 73 11.66 -2.30 -0.54
C ASN A 73 10.56 -2.93 0.31
N TYR A 74 9.44 -2.25 0.56
CA TYR A 74 8.31 -2.86 1.28
C TYR A 74 7.73 -4.06 0.55
N TRP A 75 7.80 -4.12 -0.79
CA TRP A 75 7.46 -5.33 -1.53
C TRP A 75 8.35 -6.52 -1.20
N LYS A 76 9.65 -6.29 -0.95
CA LYS A 76 10.57 -7.35 -0.51
C LYS A 76 10.20 -7.82 0.89
N ASP A 77 9.97 -6.88 1.80
CA ASP A 77 9.59 -7.17 3.19
C ASP A 77 8.27 -7.96 3.25
N LEU A 78 7.27 -7.54 2.47
CA LEU A 78 5.98 -8.23 2.35
C LEU A 78 6.16 -9.67 1.85
N ASN A 79 6.97 -9.88 0.82
CA ASN A 79 7.22 -11.21 0.26
C ASN A 79 7.99 -12.11 1.24
N GLU A 80 8.99 -11.56 1.93
CA GLU A 80 9.75 -12.28 2.95
C GLU A 80 8.85 -12.71 4.10
N ASP A 81 8.02 -11.79 4.61
CA ASP A 81 7.12 -12.06 5.74
C ASP A 81 6.00 -13.04 5.36
N TYR A 82 5.47 -12.94 4.13
CA TYR A 82 4.55 -13.94 3.58
C TYR A 82 5.16 -15.35 3.60
N LEU A 83 6.42 -15.50 3.17
CA LEU A 83 7.11 -16.81 3.17
C LEU A 83 7.39 -17.32 4.59
N LYS A 84 7.71 -16.43 5.54
CA LYS A 84 7.88 -16.79 6.96
C LYS A 84 6.58 -17.31 7.58
N HIS A 85 5.45 -16.68 7.25
CA HIS A 85 4.18 -16.98 7.91
C HIS A 85 3.36 -18.09 7.23
N ILE A 86 3.66 -18.50 5.99
CA ILE A 86 2.85 -19.50 5.26
C ILE A 86 2.75 -20.87 5.95
N VAL A 87 3.70 -21.19 6.84
CA VAL A 87 3.73 -22.46 7.60
C VAL A 87 2.88 -22.43 8.87
N VAL A 88 2.58 -21.24 9.41
CA VAL A 88 1.89 -21.06 10.71
C VAL A 88 0.54 -20.36 10.57
N ILE A 89 0.40 -19.45 9.61
CA ILE A 89 -0.83 -18.70 9.35
C ILE A 89 -1.55 -19.33 8.14
N PRO A 90 -2.87 -19.58 8.23
CA PRO A 90 -3.65 -20.03 7.08
C PRO A 90 -3.41 -19.15 5.86
N ARG A 91 -2.99 -19.77 4.75
CA ARG A 91 -2.63 -19.08 3.51
C ARG A 91 -3.70 -18.11 3.03
N VAL A 92 -4.98 -18.43 3.22
CA VAL A 92 -6.09 -17.57 2.81
C VAL A 92 -6.05 -16.19 3.50
N LEU A 93 -5.61 -16.11 4.76
CA LEU A 93 -5.47 -14.83 5.48
C LEU A 93 -4.30 -14.01 4.92
N LEU A 94 -3.15 -14.67 4.69
CA LEU A 94 -1.98 -14.01 4.07
C LEU A 94 -2.27 -13.50 2.66
N MET A 95 -3.03 -14.27 1.89
CA MET A 95 -3.45 -13.90 0.54
C MET A 95 -4.34 -12.66 0.51
N VAL A 96 -5.06 -12.33 1.58
CA VAL A 96 -5.85 -11.08 1.65
C VAL A 96 -4.92 -9.87 1.55
N MET A 97 -3.87 -9.81 2.35
CA MET A 97 -2.91 -8.70 2.35
C MET A 97 -2.13 -8.64 1.04
N LEU A 98 -1.67 -9.79 0.55
CA LEU A 98 -0.96 -9.85 -0.73
C LEU A 98 -1.86 -9.39 -1.90
N ASN A 99 -3.11 -9.84 -1.95
CA ASN A 99 -4.03 -9.44 -3.00
C ASN A 99 -4.48 -7.99 -2.86
N LEU A 100 -4.68 -7.48 -1.64
CA LEU A 100 -4.96 -6.06 -1.41
C LEU A 100 -3.84 -5.20 -1.99
N THR A 101 -2.58 -5.56 -1.73
CA THR A 101 -1.41 -4.86 -2.27
C THR A 101 -1.38 -4.89 -3.79
N ARG A 102 -1.66 -6.06 -4.40
CA ARG A 102 -1.75 -6.20 -5.86
C ARG A 102 -2.92 -5.41 -6.46
N THR A 103 -4.05 -5.35 -5.77
CA THR A 103 -5.19 -4.53 -6.18
C THR A 103 -4.82 -3.06 -6.12
N ALA A 104 -4.12 -2.59 -5.09
CA ALA A 104 -3.64 -1.22 -5.04
C ALA A 104 -2.69 -0.89 -6.21
N GLU A 105 -1.73 -1.76 -6.52
CA GLU A 105 -0.87 -1.63 -7.72
C GLU A 105 -1.68 -1.53 -9.00
N PHE A 106 -2.72 -2.35 -9.13
CA PHE A 106 -3.57 -2.33 -10.32
C PHE A 106 -4.39 -1.04 -10.43
N VAL A 107 -5.01 -0.64 -9.32
CA VAL A 107 -5.91 0.53 -9.26
C VAL A 107 -5.16 1.85 -9.40
N TYR A 108 -3.92 1.93 -8.91
CA TYR A 108 -3.08 3.13 -8.99
C TYR A 108 -1.92 2.97 -9.97
N LYS A 109 -2.05 2.09 -10.96
CA LYS A 109 -0.95 1.81 -11.91
C LYS A 109 -0.62 3.03 -12.77
N ASP A 110 -1.65 3.62 -13.34
CA ASP A 110 -1.55 4.64 -14.38
C ASP A 110 -2.29 5.94 -13.96
N GLU A 111 -3.42 5.82 -13.25
CA GLU A 111 -4.27 6.91 -12.78
C GLU A 111 -5.01 6.52 -11.49
N ASP A 112 -5.68 7.47 -10.82
CA ASP A 112 -6.52 7.14 -9.65
C ASP A 112 -7.84 6.53 -10.13
N ALA A 113 -7.80 5.22 -10.35
CA ALA A 113 -8.97 4.48 -10.79
C ALA A 113 -9.89 4.05 -9.63
N TYR A 114 -9.56 4.42 -8.39
CA TYR A 114 -10.41 4.18 -7.23
C TYR A 114 -11.47 5.28 -7.11
N SER A 115 -11.03 6.53 -7.16
CA SER A 115 -11.88 7.71 -6.95
C SER A 115 -12.60 8.14 -8.22
N PHE A 116 -11.99 7.94 -9.38
CA PHE A 116 -12.53 8.40 -10.66
C PHE A 116 -13.10 7.24 -11.47
N SER A 117 -14.42 7.21 -11.68
CA SER A 117 -15.09 6.16 -12.46
C SER A 117 -14.85 6.25 -13.96
N ASN A 118 -14.42 7.41 -14.46
CA ASN A 118 -14.08 7.63 -15.86
C ASN A 118 -12.61 7.27 -16.11
N ASN A 119 -12.25 6.04 -15.78
CA ASN A 119 -10.90 5.51 -15.93
C ASN A 119 -10.86 4.41 -17.00
N ASN A 120 -9.67 3.95 -17.34
CA ASN A 120 -9.47 2.91 -18.35
C ASN A 120 -9.55 1.47 -17.80
N LEU A 121 -9.86 1.28 -16.51
CA LEU A 121 -10.11 -0.04 -15.93
C LEU A 121 -11.52 -0.50 -16.32
N LYS A 122 -11.56 -1.52 -17.19
CA LYS A 122 -12.78 -2.26 -17.55
C LYS A 122 -12.88 -3.57 -16.80
#